data_AF-A0A3C1S2Y3-F1
#
_entry.id   AF-A0A3C1S2Y3-F1
#
_cell.length_a   1.000
_cell.length_b   1.000
_cell.length_c   1.000
_cell.angle_alpha   90.00
_cell.angle_beta   90.00
_cell.angle_gamma   90.00
#
_symmetry.space_group_name_H-M   'P 1'
#
loop_
_entity.id
_entity.type
_entity.pdbx_description
1 polymer ?
#
loop_
_entity_poly.entity_id
_entity_poly.type
_entity_poly.pdbx_seq_one_letter_code
_entity_poly.pdbx_strand_id
1 'polypeptide(L)'
;KVTHVENNAQKLAKYIEENVVSKKITYFCSSLRLDVLPTLLRVKGILVNEVEAYKTMYSPVKLETKIDAVLFYSPSTVESYIKENNAEEIAFCIGDSTAKEAAKYFKNVQIAKIPTVESVIEMVGIHFAAES
;
A
#
# COMPACT_ATOMS: atom_id res chain seq x y z
N LYS A 1 9.65 0.32 -23.08
CA LYS A 1 9.31 -1.10 -22.83
C LYS A 1 9.88 -1.49 -21.46
N VAL A 2 9.09 -2.12 -20.59
CA VAL A 2 9.58 -2.62 -19.29
C VAL A 2 10.40 -3.89 -19.51
N THR A 3 11.59 -3.98 -18.91
CA THR A 3 12.52 -5.11 -19.09
C THR A 3 12.42 -6.15 -17.98
N HIS A 4 11.98 -5.78 -16.78
CA HIS A 4 11.83 -6.66 -15.62
C HIS A 4 10.82 -6.10 -14.62
N VAL A 5 10.15 -6.97 -13.86
CA VAL A 5 9.22 -6.62 -12.78
C VAL A 5 9.42 -7.60 -11.62
N GLU A 6 9.30 -7.12 -10.39
CA GLU A 6 9.35 -7.94 -9.18
C GLU A 6 8.22 -7.60 -8.21
N ASN A 7 7.84 -8.59 -7.41
CA ASN A 7 6.69 -8.46 -6.48
C ASN A 7 6.99 -7.59 -5.24
N ASN A 8 8.26 -7.30 -4.95
CA ASN A 8 8.65 -6.41 -3.85
C ASN A 8 10.05 -5.82 -4.03
N ALA A 9 10.36 -4.81 -3.20
CA ALA A 9 11.64 -4.09 -3.22
C ALA A 9 12.86 -4.98 -2.96
N GLN A 10 12.74 -6.02 -2.12
CA GLN A 10 13.85 -6.89 -1.77
C GLN A 10 14.25 -7.78 -2.96
N LYS A 11 13.26 -8.39 -3.62
CA LYS A 11 13.48 -9.19 -4.83
C LYS A 11 14.01 -8.33 -5.97
N LEU A 12 13.47 -7.11 -6.12
CA LEU A 12 13.97 -6.16 -7.12
C LEU A 12 15.42 -5.76 -6.87
N ALA A 13 15.78 -5.46 -5.62
CA ALA A 13 17.15 -5.12 -5.27
C ALA A 13 18.13 -6.24 -5.59
N LYS A 14 17.75 -7.50 -5.28
CA LYS A 14 18.54 -8.69 -5.61
C LYS A 14 18.73 -8.85 -7.12
N TYR A 15 17.65 -8.72 -7.89
CA TYR A 15 17.74 -8.81 -9.35
C TYR A 15 18.68 -7.74 -9.93
N ILE A 16 18.58 -6.50 -9.45
CA ILE A 16 19.42 -5.39 -9.90
C ILE A 16 20.90 -5.69 -9.60
N GLU A 17 21.20 -6.18 -8.40
CA GLU A 17 22.58 -6.57 -8.01
C GLU A 17 23.17 -7.63 -8.95
N GLU A 18 22.37 -8.64 -9.31
CA GLU A 18 22.84 -9.79 -10.10
C GLU A 18 22.93 -9.49 -11.61
N ASN A 19 22.09 -8.59 -12.14
CA ASN A 19 21.87 -8.47 -13.59
C ASN A 19 22.23 -7.09 -14.17
N VAL A 20 22.38 -6.05 -13.34
CA VAL A 20 22.64 -4.69 -13.82
C VAL A 20 24.12 -4.35 -13.68
N VAL A 21 24.82 -4.31 -14.82
CA VAL A 21 26.26 -4.00 -14.89
C VAL A 21 26.56 -2.57 -14.43
N SER A 22 25.65 -1.63 -14.70
CA SER A 22 25.79 -0.24 -14.26
C SER A 22 25.56 -0.12 -12.75
N LYS A 23 26.58 0.35 -12.02
CA LYS A 23 26.43 0.75 -10.61
C LYS A 23 25.74 2.11 -10.43
N LYS A 24 25.09 2.65 -11.45
CA LYS A 24 24.31 3.89 -11.38
C LYS A 24 22.91 3.64 -11.89
N ILE A 25 21.91 3.99 -11.09
CA ILE A 25 20.50 3.88 -11.44
C ILE A 25 19.75 5.18 -11.13
N THR A 26 18.68 5.45 -11.87
CA THR A 26 17.71 6.49 -11.56
C THR A 26 16.43 5.85 -11.02
N TYR A 27 16.04 6.23 -9.81
CA TYR A 27 14.85 5.73 -9.14
C TYR A 27 13.78 6.82 -9.10
N PHE A 28 12.72 6.64 -9.89
CA PHE A 28 11.53 7.49 -9.86
C PHE A 28 10.59 7.02 -8.76
N CYS A 29 10.28 7.89 -7.80
CA CYS A 29 9.48 7.52 -6.62
C CYS A 29 8.47 8.60 -6.21
N SER A 30 7.55 8.22 -5.34
CA SER A 30 6.63 9.14 -4.66
C SER A 30 7.32 9.91 -3.54
N SER A 31 6.72 11.03 -3.12
CA SER A 31 7.10 11.75 -1.89
C SER A 31 6.99 10.88 -0.62
N LEU A 32 5.98 10.01 -0.58
CA LEU A 32 5.83 8.96 0.43
C LEU A 32 6.48 7.68 -0.10
N ARG A 33 7.80 7.51 0.12
CA ARG A 33 8.54 6.33 -0.32
C ARG A 33 8.89 5.40 0.84
N LEU A 34 8.93 4.10 0.56
CA LEU A 34 9.57 3.12 1.42
C LEU A 34 11.07 3.10 1.09
N ASP A 35 11.93 3.47 2.05
CA ASP A 35 13.39 3.55 1.85
C ASP A 35 14.08 2.19 1.62
N VAL A 36 13.33 1.08 1.58
CA VAL A 36 13.85 -0.28 1.46
C VAL A 36 14.71 -0.45 0.20
N LEU A 37 14.17 -0.10 -0.97
CA LEU A 37 14.89 -0.27 -2.24
C LEU A 37 16.18 0.57 -2.32
N PRO A 38 16.13 1.90 -2.13
CA PRO A 38 17.35 2.72 -2.21
C PRO A 38 18.38 2.34 -1.13
N THR A 39 17.94 1.93 0.07
CA THR A 39 18.85 1.49 1.14
C THR A 39 19.59 0.21 0.75
N LEU A 40 18.87 -0.82 0.29
CA LEU A 40 19.46 -2.10 -0.11
C LEU A 40 20.50 -1.91 -1.23
N LEU A 41 20.20 -1.07 -2.22
CA LEU A 41 21.08 -0.84 -3.35
C LEU A 41 22.34 -0.04 -2.95
N ARG A 42 22.20 0.96 -2.07
CA ARG A 42 23.34 1.73 -1.54
C ARG A 42 24.31 0.86 -0.76
N VAL A 43 23.82 -0.06 0.06
CA VAL A 43 24.65 -1.03 0.82
C VAL A 43 25.50 -1.89 -0.12
N LYS A 44 25.02 -2.16 -1.34
CA LYS A 44 25.74 -2.91 -2.37
C LYS A 44 26.66 -2.05 -3.25
N GLY A 45 26.83 -0.77 -2.91
CA GLY A 45 27.69 0.15 -3.65
C GLY A 45 27.09 0.63 -4.99
N ILE A 46 25.77 0.54 -5.14
CA ILE A 46 25.05 1.09 -6.29
C ILE A 46 24.67 2.54 -5.97
N LEU A 47 25.06 3.47 -6.85
CA LEU A 47 24.67 4.87 -6.78
C LEU A 47 23.23 5.01 -7.26
N VAL A 48 22.36 5.46 -6.36
CA VAL A 48 20.94 5.69 -6.62
C VAL A 48 20.69 7.19 -6.74
N ASN A 49 20.33 7.65 -7.94
CA ASN A 49 19.80 8.98 -8.19
C ASN A 49 18.28 8.96 -8.00
N GLU A 50 17.77 9.58 -6.94
CA GLU A 50 16.34 9.61 -6.65
C GLU A 50 15.68 10.82 -7.32
N VAL A 51 14.59 10.57 -8.05
CA VAL A 51 13.76 11.60 -8.66
C VAL A 51 12.35 11.45 -8.11
N GLU A 52 11.90 12.44 -7.33
CA GLU A 52 10.52 12.50 -6.86
C GLU A 52 9.62 12.84 -8.06
N ALA A 53 8.92 11.84 -8.57
CA ALA A 53 8.14 11.97 -9.80
C ALA A 53 6.69 12.42 -9.53
N TYR A 54 6.17 12.16 -8.33
CA TYR A 54 4.81 12.55 -7.95
C TYR A 54 4.66 12.67 -6.42
N LYS A 55 3.76 13.57 -5.99
CA LYS A 55 3.40 13.75 -4.58
C LYS A 55 2.07 13.07 -4.30
N THR A 56 2.04 12.23 -3.27
CA THR A 56 0.76 11.75 -2.73
C THR A 56 0.16 12.86 -1.88
N MET A 57 -0.84 13.56 -2.42
CA MET A 57 -1.66 14.49 -1.64
C MET A 57 -2.87 13.72 -1.11
N TYR A 58 -3.01 13.68 0.22
CA TYR A 58 -4.22 13.15 0.83
C TYR A 58 -5.39 14.10 0.51
N SER A 59 -6.48 13.53 0.03
CA SER A 59 -7.74 14.25 -0.19
C SER A 59 -8.80 13.62 0.70
N PRO A 60 -8.78 13.90 2.01
CA PRO A 60 -9.72 13.28 2.93
C PRO A 60 -11.13 13.78 2.63
N VAL A 61 -12.11 12.89 2.72
CA VAL A 61 -13.53 13.21 2.57
C VAL A 61 -14.20 12.88 3.88
N LYS A 62 -14.85 13.87 4.49
CA LYS A 62 -15.67 13.66 5.68
C LYS A 62 -16.98 13.01 5.28
N LEU A 63 -17.35 11.94 5.99
CA LEU A 63 -18.64 11.28 5.82
C LEU A 63 -19.65 11.88 6.79
N GLU A 64 -20.77 12.37 6.26
CA GLU A 64 -21.89 12.85 7.08
C GLU A 64 -22.89 11.74 7.41
N THR A 65 -22.86 10.66 6.64
CA THR A 65 -23.74 9.50 6.79
C THR A 65 -23.02 8.40 7.54
N LYS A 66 -23.72 7.78 8.49
CA LYS A 66 -23.24 6.57 9.16
C LYS A 66 -23.20 5.42 8.14
N ILE A 67 -22.07 4.73 8.08
CA ILE A 67 -21.87 3.53 7.26
C ILE A 67 -21.44 2.37 8.15
N ASP A 68 -21.64 1.14 7.68
CA ASP A 68 -21.29 -0.05 8.45
C ASP A 68 -19.83 -0.48 8.23
N ALA A 69 -19.27 -0.15 7.06
CA ALA A 69 -17.95 -0.60 6.64
C ALA A 69 -17.27 0.34 5.63
N VAL A 70 -15.93 0.31 5.63
CA VAL A 70 -15.05 1.02 4.69
C VAL A 70 -14.09 0.04 4.03
N LEU A 71 -13.88 0.18 2.72
CA LEU A 71 -12.94 -0.63 1.95
C LEU A 71 -11.67 0.18 1.65
N PHE A 72 -10.51 -0.33 2.08
CA PHE A 72 -9.21 0.29 1.93
C PHE A 72 -8.32 -0.50 0.96
N TYR A 73 -7.86 0.20 -0.09
CA TYR A 73 -7.04 -0.37 -1.16
C TYR A 73 -5.55 -0.03 -1.01
N SER A 74 -5.18 0.81 -0.04
CA SER A 74 -3.78 1.07 0.30
C SER A 74 -3.66 1.64 1.73
N PRO A 75 -2.47 1.57 2.36
CA PRO A 75 -2.22 2.24 3.63
C PRO A 75 -2.54 3.74 3.59
N SER A 76 -2.21 4.41 2.49
CA SER A 76 -2.46 5.85 2.34
C SER A 76 -3.95 6.20 2.33
N THR A 77 -4.83 5.28 1.90
CA THR A 77 -6.29 5.51 1.97
C THR A 77 -6.81 5.47 3.40
N VAL A 78 -6.23 4.63 4.28
CA VAL A 78 -6.53 4.61 5.71
C VAL A 78 -6.10 5.92 6.36
N GLU A 79 -4.85 6.33 6.12
CA GLU A 79 -4.30 7.58 6.65
C GLU A 79 -5.09 8.80 6.16
N SER A 80 -5.59 8.77 4.92
CA SER A 80 -6.46 9.82 4.41
C SER A 80 -7.79 9.86 5.16
N TYR A 81 -8.43 8.70 5.36
CA TYR A 81 -9.76 8.62 5.96
C TYR A 81 -9.78 9.15 7.40
N ILE A 82 -8.80 8.73 8.22
CA ILE A 82 -8.72 9.09 9.65
C ILE A 82 -8.48 10.59 9.90
N LYS A 83 -8.07 11.36 8.89
CA LYS A 83 -7.92 12.81 9.04
C LYS A 83 -9.23 13.54 9.30
N GLU A 84 -10.34 13.03 8.77
CA GLU A 84 -11.65 13.70 8.82
C GLU A 84 -12.76 12.81 9.38
N ASN A 85 -12.47 11.53 9.68
CA ASN A 85 -13.45 10.53 10.12
C ASN A 85 -12.94 9.73 11.33
N ASN A 86 -13.88 9.21 12.12
CA ASN A 86 -13.60 8.28 13.21
C ASN A 86 -13.54 6.85 12.68
N ALA A 87 -12.99 5.93 13.47
CA ALA A 87 -12.77 4.53 13.09
C ALA A 87 -13.75 3.58 13.81
N GLU A 88 -15.05 3.86 13.72
CA GLU A 88 -16.08 3.08 14.42
C GLU A 88 -16.58 1.88 13.59
N GLU A 89 -16.37 1.94 12.29
CA GLU A 89 -16.84 1.01 11.27
C GLU A 89 -15.90 -0.20 11.09
N ILE A 90 -16.31 -1.15 10.25
CA ILE A 90 -15.46 -2.29 9.87
C ILE A 90 -14.52 -1.90 8.73
N ALA A 91 -13.22 -2.12 8.88
CA ALA A 91 -12.22 -1.85 7.86
C ALA A 91 -11.89 -3.11 7.04
N PHE A 92 -12.29 -3.15 5.77
CA PHE A 92 -11.92 -4.19 4.82
C PHE A 92 -10.68 -3.79 4.04
N CYS A 93 -9.60 -4.54 4.16
CA CYS A 93 -8.30 -4.19 3.61
C CYS A 93 -7.91 -5.11 2.46
N ILE A 94 -7.40 -4.55 1.36
CA ILE A 94 -6.94 -5.32 0.20
C ILE A 94 -5.76 -6.26 0.53
N GLY A 95 -4.99 -6.00 1.59
CA GLY A 95 -3.86 -6.84 1.95
C GLY A 95 -3.18 -6.42 3.25
N ASP A 96 -2.13 -7.15 3.64
CA ASP A 96 -1.49 -7.06 4.94
C ASP A 96 -0.95 -5.67 5.28
N SER A 97 -0.37 -4.97 4.31
CA SER A 97 0.17 -3.62 4.54
C SER A 97 -0.92 -2.62 4.90
N THR A 98 -2.06 -2.68 4.21
CA THR A 98 -3.22 -1.84 4.47
C THR A 98 -3.87 -2.20 5.80
N ALA A 99 -4.00 -3.50 6.10
CA ALA A 99 -4.56 -3.98 7.35
C ALA A 99 -3.74 -3.57 8.57
N LYS A 100 -2.41 -3.62 8.44
CA LYS A 100 -1.48 -3.16 9.48
C LYS A 100 -1.65 -1.66 9.77
N GLU A 101 -1.94 -0.85 8.75
CA GLU A 101 -2.22 0.57 8.93
C GLU A 101 -3.60 0.78 9.59
N ALA A 102 -4.63 0.07 9.11
CA ALA A 102 -5.99 0.14 9.66
C ALA A 102 -6.05 -0.26 11.13
N ALA A 103 -5.32 -1.30 11.54
CA ALA A 103 -5.29 -1.81 12.91
C ALA A 103 -4.77 -0.81 13.96
N LYS A 104 -4.16 0.31 13.54
CA LYS A 104 -3.80 1.40 14.45
C LYS A 104 -5.00 2.21 14.93
N TYR A 105 -6.09 2.21 14.16
CA TYR A 105 -7.24 3.10 14.36
C TYR A 105 -8.55 2.33 14.52
N PHE A 106 -8.76 1.28 13.72
CA PHE A 106 -9.99 0.49 13.68
C PHE A 106 -9.95 -0.69 14.65
N LYS A 107 -11.09 -0.98 15.29
CA LYS A 107 -11.26 -2.17 16.14
C LYS A 107 -11.48 -3.45 15.33
N ASN A 108 -12.24 -3.37 14.24
CA ASN A 108 -12.57 -4.52 13.40
C ASN A 108 -11.89 -4.35 12.03
N VAL A 109 -10.91 -5.21 11.75
CA VAL A 109 -10.13 -5.19 10.51
C VAL A 109 -10.22 -6.55 9.85
N GLN A 110 -10.68 -6.57 8.60
CA GLN A 110 -10.79 -7.75 7.75
C GLN A 110 -9.78 -7.65 6.61
N ILE A 111 -9.15 -8.77 6.23
CA ILE A 111 -8.09 -8.79 5.21
C ILE A 111 -8.49 -9.74 4.07
N ALA A 112 -8.43 -9.23 2.85
CA ALA A 112 -8.71 -10.04 1.66
C ALA A 112 -7.66 -11.15 1.50
N LYS A 113 -8.11 -12.34 1.09
CA LYS A 113 -7.20 -13.45 0.81
C LYS A 113 -6.30 -13.19 -0.40
N ILE A 114 -6.83 -12.47 -1.39
CA ILE A 114 -6.13 -12.12 -2.61
C ILE A 114 -6.19 -10.58 -2.73
N PRO A 115 -5.08 -9.90 -3.04
CA PRO A 115 -5.05 -8.44 -3.10
C PRO A 115 -5.62 -7.90 -4.42
N THR A 116 -6.89 -8.18 -4.67
CA THR A 116 -7.66 -7.69 -5.82
C THR A 116 -8.93 -6.99 -5.37
N VAL A 117 -9.46 -6.12 -6.22
CA VAL A 117 -10.72 -5.40 -5.95
C VAL A 117 -11.87 -6.38 -5.77
N GLU A 118 -11.94 -7.38 -6.62
CA GLU A 118 -12.97 -8.42 -6.59
C GLU A 118 -12.95 -9.21 -5.28
N SER A 119 -11.76 -9.54 -4.76
CA SER A 119 -11.64 -10.29 -3.50
C SER A 119 -12.06 -9.47 -2.29
N VAL A 120 -11.84 -8.15 -2.29
CA VAL A 120 -12.35 -7.25 -1.24
C VAL A 120 -13.87 -7.18 -1.29
N ILE A 121 -14.45 -7.01 -2.47
CA ILE A 121 -15.91 -6.96 -2.66
C ILE A 121 -16.57 -8.28 -2.25
N GLU A 122 -16.01 -9.42 -2.67
CA GLU A 122 -16.50 -10.75 -2.29
C GLU A 122 -16.48 -10.94 -0.78
N MET A 123 -15.40 -10.56 -0.11
CA MET A 123 -15.27 -10.65 1.35
C MET A 123 -16.33 -9.83 2.08
N VAL A 124 -16.64 -8.62 1.60
CA VAL A 124 -17.72 -7.79 2.16
C VAL A 124 -19.07 -8.49 2.00
N GLY A 125 -19.35 -9.04 0.83
CA GLY A 125 -20.57 -9.79 0.56
C GLY A 125 -20.72 -11.00 1.48
N ILE A 126 -19.65 -11.78 1.67
CA ILE A 126 -19.63 -12.94 2.58
C ILE A 126 -19.87 -12.51 4.04
N HIS A 127 -19.24 -11.42 4.48
CA HIS A 127 -19.34 -10.94 5.85
C HIS A 127 -20.79 -10.61 6.22
N PHE A 128 -21.46 -9.78 5.42
CA PHE A 128 -22.83 -9.36 5.70
C PHE A 128 -23.86 -10.48 5.44
N ALA A 129 -23.61 -11.38 4.49
CA ALA A 129 -24.47 -12.55 4.29
C ALA A 129 -24.44 -13.54 5.47
N ALA A 130 -23.33 -13.61 6.22
CA ALA A 130 -23.20 -14.46 7.40
C ALA A 130 -23.87 -13.87 8.66
N GLU A 131 -24.17 -12.56 8.66
CA GLU A 131 -24.86 -11.86 9.74
C GLU A 131 -26.39 -11.80 9.56
N SER A 132 -26.90 -12.28 8.42
CA SER A 132 -28.32 -12.33 8.05
C SER A 132 -28.99 -13.64 8.49
#